data_AF-A0A2T1LY13-F1
#
_entry.id   AF-A0A2T1LY13-F1
#
_cell.length_a   1.000
_cell.length_b   1.000
_cell.length_c   1.000
_cell.angle_alpha   90.00
_cell.angle_beta   90.00
_cell.angle_gamma   90.00
#
_symmetry.space_group_name_H-M   'P 1'
#
loop_
_entity.id
_entity.type
_entity.pdbx_description
1 polymer ?
#
loop_
_entity_poly.entity_id
_entity_poly.type
_entity_poly.pdbx_seq_one_letter_code
_entity_poly.pdbx_strand_id
1 'polypeptide(L)'
;MTSAYILIASILILGGVLAALGDRLGSKIGKKRMRIFNLRPRQTATVMTIATGIVIASSTLGLLFGLSKSLRQGVFELDQILSERRAAIRQLESELKKARLDKAQIQKELEAAKTEQSLAKKRLVNINRNFQSSQTQLKTVTLQLSTVQSDVATLVKERQQLQQQKTQLTSQKEQLATQKNQLSTQLNKLQEQVKTRDQEIIKRQQQLRQQDQLLAQRQNRLQSLEKEQKQLQTAIDLKDDQIGQLDQAIAEKDINLKQREAKLQELELQLSYFRREVEILEQYYQTYQDLRERKIAIVRGQVLAFGALQVVNPGDAQSIVVAVDQILQQANLSALQATQPNNPNSKLPIVKITKAQVEQLVQQLQDGREYVVRILSAGNYVLGEQEIRVFADVAPNQRIFEESQEIAAVSIDSQNMSEEDLQNRLDTLLAASQFRARRAGVLGDIQVEDGRLTSLIGFMEKINQSDDTIDEIKTIAVEKTYTSGPLKLRLVAIKDGEIIFST
;
A
#
# COMPACT_ATOMS: atom_id res chain seq x y z
N MET A 1 42.08 -197.65 62.04
CA MET A 1 43.21 -198.57 62.28
C MET A 1 42.97 -199.49 63.47
N THR A 2 42.30 -199.06 64.54
CA THR A 2 42.08 -199.86 65.76
C THR A 2 41.05 -200.99 65.64
N SER A 3 40.07 -200.88 64.74
CA SER A 3 39.01 -201.90 64.56
C SER A 3 39.43 -203.15 63.80
N ALA A 4 40.39 -203.04 62.87
CA ALA A 4 40.80 -204.15 62.00
C ALA A 4 41.54 -205.25 62.76
N TYR A 5 42.43 -204.84 63.68
CA TYR A 5 43.19 -205.79 64.50
C TYR A 5 42.31 -206.59 65.48
N ILE A 6 41.23 -206.00 66.01
CA ILE A 6 40.26 -206.68 66.89
C ILE A 6 39.50 -207.77 66.11
N LEU A 7 39.11 -207.49 64.87
CA LEU A 7 38.38 -208.43 64.02
C LEU A 7 39.25 -209.64 63.63
N ILE A 8 40.50 -209.39 63.27
CA ILE A 8 41.47 -210.43 62.92
C ILE A 8 41.78 -211.31 64.15
N ALA A 9 41.99 -210.71 65.33
CA ALA A 9 42.22 -211.44 66.57
C ALA A 9 41.03 -212.34 66.96
N SER A 10 39.80 -211.88 66.78
CA SER A 10 38.57 -212.63 67.09
C SER A 10 38.40 -213.87 66.18
N ILE A 11 38.70 -213.73 64.89
CA ILE A 11 38.61 -214.82 63.91
C ILE A 11 39.67 -215.90 64.20
N LEU A 12 40.90 -215.50 64.56
CA LEU A 12 41.97 -216.42 64.93
C LEU A 12 41.64 -217.24 66.19
N ILE A 13 41.07 -216.61 67.22
CA ILE A 13 40.67 -217.30 68.46
C ILE A 13 39.53 -218.30 68.18
N LEU A 14 38.50 -217.88 67.44
CA LEU A 14 37.36 -218.75 67.12
C LEU A 14 37.78 -219.94 66.25
N GLY A 15 38.68 -219.71 65.28
CA GLY A 15 39.24 -220.73 64.41
C GLY A 15 40.04 -221.79 65.19
N GLY A 16 40.84 -221.38 66.18
CA GLY A 16 41.59 -222.31 67.03
C GLY A 16 40.70 -223.20 67.91
N VAL A 17 39.65 -222.63 68.52
CA VAL A 17 38.70 -223.39 69.36
C VAL A 17 37.88 -224.40 68.54
N LEU A 18 37.44 -224.00 67.35
CA LEU A 18 36.65 -224.87 66.47
C LEU A 18 37.49 -226.00 65.86
N ALA A 19 38.76 -225.74 65.53
CA ALA A 19 39.68 -226.78 65.07
C ALA A 19 39.87 -227.88 66.13
N ALA A 20 40.02 -227.51 67.40
CA ALA A 20 40.15 -228.47 68.50
C ALA A 20 38.86 -229.30 68.73
N LEU A 21 37.68 -228.73 68.52
CA LEU A 21 36.39 -229.43 68.62
C LEU A 21 36.16 -230.39 67.44
N GLY A 22 36.58 -230.01 66.24
CA GLY A 22 36.53 -230.87 65.05
C GLY A 22 37.32 -232.17 65.23
N ASP A 23 38.55 -232.09 65.77
CA ASP A 23 39.40 -233.27 66.01
C ASP A 23 38.85 -234.17 67.15
N ARG A 24 38.26 -233.56 68.19
CA ARG A 24 37.64 -234.29 69.30
C ARG A 24 36.38 -235.07 68.91
N LEU A 25 35.56 -234.52 68.02
CA LEU A 25 34.38 -235.21 67.49
C LEU A 25 34.79 -236.37 66.57
N GLY A 26 35.81 -236.19 65.72
CA GLY A 26 36.33 -237.24 64.85
C GLY A 26 36.86 -238.47 65.60
N SER A 27 37.66 -238.26 66.66
CA SER A 27 38.25 -239.37 67.43
C SER A 27 37.23 -240.14 68.30
N LYS A 28 36.22 -239.45 68.88
CA LYS A 28 35.19 -240.08 69.73
C LYS A 28 34.25 -241.00 68.95
N ILE A 29 34.00 -240.70 67.68
CA ILE A 29 33.18 -241.55 66.80
C ILE A 29 33.98 -242.78 66.35
N GLY A 30 35.28 -242.64 66.08
CA GLY A 30 36.16 -243.76 65.69
C GLY A 30 36.26 -244.86 66.75
N LYS A 31 36.27 -244.50 68.05
CA LYS A 31 36.32 -245.49 69.15
C LYS A 31 34.99 -246.23 69.37
N LYS A 32 33.87 -245.71 68.89
CA LYS A 32 32.53 -246.30 69.13
C LYS A 32 32.08 -247.33 68.08
N ARG A 33 32.88 -247.61 67.05
CA ARG A 33 32.55 -248.52 65.93
C ARG A 33 31.18 -248.25 65.27
N MET A 34 30.81 -246.97 65.10
CA MET A 34 29.56 -246.59 64.42
C MET A 34 29.71 -246.81 62.91
N ARG A 35 28.67 -247.37 62.28
CA ARG A 35 28.59 -247.56 60.83
C ARG A 35 27.46 -246.68 60.29
N ILE A 36 27.81 -245.60 59.61
CA ILE A 36 26.89 -244.75 58.85
C ILE A 36 27.10 -245.12 57.39
N PHE A 37 26.02 -245.56 56.73
CA PHE A 37 25.99 -246.01 55.33
C PHE A 37 27.01 -247.12 54.99
N ASN A 38 26.99 -248.23 55.74
CA ASN A 38 27.74 -249.47 55.48
C ASN A 38 29.29 -249.38 55.34
N LEU A 39 29.88 -248.23 55.66
CA LEU A 39 31.32 -248.01 55.55
C LEU A 39 32.09 -248.58 56.75
N ARG A 40 33.36 -248.91 56.53
CA ARG A 40 34.28 -249.31 57.61
C ARG A 40 34.43 -248.13 58.59
N PRO A 41 34.44 -248.37 59.91
CA PRO A 41 34.39 -247.33 60.95
C PRO A 41 35.43 -246.20 60.87
N ARG A 42 36.51 -246.35 60.09
CA ARG A 42 37.55 -245.33 59.91
C ARG A 42 37.17 -244.22 58.91
N GLN A 43 36.26 -244.49 57.95
CA GLN A 43 35.91 -243.53 56.89
C GLN A 43 34.78 -242.55 57.28
N THR A 44 33.88 -242.95 58.18
CA THR A 44 32.78 -242.10 58.66
C THR A 44 33.28 -240.86 59.41
N ALA A 45 34.39 -240.99 60.12
CA ALA A 45 34.99 -239.87 60.84
C ALA A 45 35.45 -238.75 59.89
N THR A 46 36.06 -239.09 58.75
CA THR A 46 36.63 -238.13 57.80
C THR A 46 35.57 -237.27 57.11
N VAL A 47 34.44 -237.86 56.74
CA VAL A 47 33.36 -237.14 56.03
C VAL A 47 32.77 -236.04 56.91
N MET A 48 32.57 -236.33 58.20
CA MET A 48 32.00 -235.33 59.10
C MET A 48 32.93 -234.13 59.29
N THR A 49 34.25 -234.33 59.31
CA THR A 49 35.23 -233.25 59.44
C THR A 49 35.16 -232.25 58.28
N ILE A 50 35.01 -232.75 57.05
CA ILE A 50 34.90 -231.91 55.84
C ILE A 50 33.61 -231.10 55.88
N ALA A 51 32.50 -231.70 56.29
CA ALA A 51 31.22 -231.00 56.41
C ALA A 51 31.30 -229.84 57.42
N THR A 52 31.94 -230.04 58.58
CA THR A 52 32.19 -228.94 59.52
C THR A 52 33.11 -227.86 58.94
N GLY A 53 34.13 -228.23 58.15
CA GLY A 53 35.02 -227.26 57.51
C GLY A 53 34.30 -226.29 56.56
N ILE A 54 33.34 -226.79 55.78
CA ILE A 54 32.56 -225.98 54.83
C ILE A 54 31.64 -224.99 55.55
N VAL A 55 31.01 -225.41 56.64
CA VAL A 55 30.12 -224.55 57.44
C VAL A 55 30.91 -223.39 58.05
N ILE A 56 32.15 -223.62 58.47
CA ILE A 56 33.02 -222.59 59.05
C ILE A 56 33.40 -221.53 58.01
N ALA A 57 33.89 -221.93 56.83
CA ALA A 57 34.34 -220.99 55.79
C ALA A 57 33.21 -220.06 55.30
N SER A 58 32.00 -220.61 55.23
CA SER A 58 30.78 -219.89 54.84
C SER A 58 30.40 -218.81 55.87
N SER A 59 30.57 -219.14 57.16
CA SER A 59 30.27 -218.23 58.27
C SER A 59 31.28 -217.08 58.37
N THR A 60 32.58 -217.33 58.12
CA THR A 60 33.62 -216.29 58.11
C THR A 60 33.41 -215.28 56.99
N LEU A 61 33.03 -215.75 55.79
CA LEU A 61 32.77 -214.85 54.66
C LEU A 61 31.52 -213.98 54.91
N GLY A 62 30.46 -214.56 55.47
CA GLY A 62 29.25 -213.83 55.83
C GLY A 62 29.48 -212.74 56.88
N LEU A 63 30.33 -213.01 57.88
CA LEU A 63 30.73 -212.04 58.89
C LEU A 63 31.55 -210.87 58.34
N LEU A 64 32.44 -211.13 57.38
CA LEU A 64 33.32 -210.10 56.80
C LEU A 64 32.53 -209.03 56.02
N PHE A 65 31.48 -209.45 55.30
CA PHE A 65 30.54 -208.53 54.63
C PHE A 65 29.58 -207.84 55.61
N GLY A 66 29.19 -208.52 56.70
CA GLY A 66 28.28 -207.97 57.71
C GLY A 66 28.88 -206.83 58.54
N LEU A 67 30.17 -206.92 58.90
CA LEU A 67 30.81 -206.00 59.86
C LEU A 67 31.54 -204.80 59.23
N SER A 68 31.75 -204.77 57.91
CA SER A 68 32.55 -203.73 57.24
C SER A 68 31.72 -202.82 56.32
N LYS A 69 31.55 -201.55 56.73
CA LYS A 69 30.92 -200.51 55.89
C LYS A 69 31.82 -200.07 54.72
N SER A 70 33.14 -200.06 54.91
CA SER A 70 34.10 -199.57 53.91
C SER A 70 34.28 -200.50 52.72
N LEU A 71 34.15 -201.83 52.89
CA LEU A 71 34.21 -202.78 51.78
C LEU A 71 32.98 -202.71 50.86
N ARG A 72 31.83 -202.27 51.38
CA ARG A 72 30.59 -202.10 50.62
C ARG A 72 30.63 -200.88 49.70
N GLN A 73 31.28 -199.81 50.16
CA GLN A 73 31.29 -198.51 49.48
C GLN A 73 32.35 -198.42 48.36
N GLY A 74 33.44 -199.17 48.46
CA GLY A 74 34.52 -199.17 47.46
C GLY A 74 34.19 -199.86 46.13
N VAL A 75 33.17 -200.74 46.09
CA VAL A 75 32.84 -201.52 44.88
C VAL A 75 31.69 -200.89 44.06
N PHE A 76 30.96 -199.89 44.59
CA PHE A 76 29.69 -199.44 43.98
C PHE A 76 29.52 -197.92 43.68
N GLU A 77 30.41 -196.98 44.05
CA GLU A 77 30.11 -195.51 43.94
C GLU A 77 31.21 -194.58 43.33
N LEU A 78 32.08 -194.99 42.40
CA LEU A 78 33.18 -194.13 41.92
C LEU A 78 32.79 -193.02 40.89
N ASP A 79 31.77 -193.23 40.05
CA ASP A 79 31.47 -192.32 38.92
C ASP A 79 30.77 -191.01 39.32
N GLN A 80 30.04 -190.99 40.43
CA GLN A 80 29.18 -189.86 40.79
C GLN A 80 29.98 -188.62 41.22
N ILE A 81 31.12 -188.81 41.89
CA ILE A 81 31.99 -187.75 42.45
C ILE A 81 32.73 -186.94 41.36
N LEU A 82 33.03 -187.54 40.19
CA LEU A 82 33.80 -186.86 39.13
C LEU A 82 32.96 -185.90 38.28
N SER A 83 31.64 -186.09 38.21
CA SER A 83 30.72 -185.26 37.41
C SER A 83 30.46 -183.87 38.03
N GLU A 84 30.33 -183.81 39.36
CA GLU A 84 29.95 -182.61 40.11
C GLU A 84 31.04 -181.52 40.03
N ARG A 85 32.33 -181.90 40.05
CA ARG A 85 33.45 -180.96 39.92
C ARG A 85 33.54 -180.25 38.56
N ARG A 86 33.17 -180.91 37.45
CA ARG A 86 33.25 -180.28 36.11
C ARG A 86 32.17 -179.23 35.90
N ALA A 87 30.99 -179.40 36.52
CA ALA A 87 29.91 -178.43 36.47
C ALA A 87 30.29 -177.12 37.18
N ALA A 88 30.92 -177.21 38.36
CA ALA A 88 31.32 -176.04 39.14
C ALA A 88 32.34 -175.12 38.43
N ILE A 89 33.33 -175.69 37.72
CA ILE A 89 34.34 -174.90 36.99
C ILE A 89 33.71 -174.11 35.83
N ARG A 90 32.81 -174.74 35.06
CA ARG A 90 32.12 -174.07 33.94
C ARG A 90 31.25 -172.90 34.40
N GLN A 91 30.64 -173.01 35.58
CA GLN A 91 29.80 -171.95 36.14
C GLN A 91 30.64 -170.71 36.52
N LEU A 92 31.80 -170.92 37.15
CA LEU A 92 32.72 -169.84 37.52
C LEU A 92 33.30 -169.08 36.31
N GLU A 93 33.67 -169.78 35.24
CA GLU A 93 34.13 -169.13 34.00
C GLU A 93 33.03 -168.27 33.34
N SER A 94 31.78 -168.73 33.39
CA SER A 94 30.61 -168.01 32.89
C SER A 94 30.35 -166.73 33.68
N GLU A 95 30.41 -166.79 35.02
CA GLU A 95 30.25 -165.61 35.90
C GLU A 95 31.37 -164.59 35.71
N LEU A 96 32.62 -165.03 35.59
CA LEU A 96 33.75 -164.13 35.36
C LEU A 96 33.66 -163.44 33.99
N LYS A 97 33.16 -164.13 32.96
CA LYS A 97 32.89 -163.54 31.65
C LYS A 97 31.77 -162.50 31.71
N LYS A 98 30.67 -162.79 32.41
CA LYS A 98 29.58 -161.82 32.65
C LYS A 98 30.08 -160.58 33.39
N ALA A 99 30.79 -160.75 34.50
CA ALA A 99 31.32 -159.63 35.28
C ALA A 99 32.30 -158.75 34.48
N ARG A 100 33.10 -159.33 33.58
CA ARG A 100 33.97 -158.57 32.66
C ARG A 100 33.18 -157.79 31.62
N LEU A 101 32.11 -158.37 31.06
CA LEU A 101 31.21 -157.70 30.13
C LEU A 101 30.47 -156.54 30.81
N ASP A 102 29.92 -156.77 32.01
CA ASP A 102 29.23 -155.74 32.79
C ASP A 102 30.17 -154.58 33.15
N LYS A 103 31.41 -154.89 33.56
CA LYS A 103 32.42 -153.86 33.82
C LYS A 103 32.74 -153.04 32.58
N ALA A 104 32.88 -153.68 31.41
CA ALA A 104 33.14 -152.98 30.15
C ALA A 104 31.95 -152.10 29.73
N GLN A 105 30.72 -152.58 29.93
CA GLN A 105 29.50 -151.83 29.66
C GLN A 105 29.36 -150.62 30.58
N ILE A 106 29.53 -150.80 31.89
CA ILE A 106 29.49 -149.70 32.88
C ILE A 106 30.58 -148.67 32.59
N GLN A 107 31.79 -149.10 32.19
CA GLN A 107 32.84 -148.16 31.77
C GLN A 107 32.42 -147.34 30.55
N LYS A 108 31.78 -147.97 29.55
CA LYS A 108 31.27 -147.27 28.37
C LYS A 108 30.14 -146.30 28.72
N GLU A 109 29.20 -146.70 29.57
CA GLU A 109 28.12 -145.85 30.07
C GLU A 109 28.66 -144.68 30.91
N LEU A 110 29.68 -144.90 31.73
CA LEU A 110 30.34 -143.85 32.50
C LEU A 110 31.06 -142.85 31.59
N GLU A 111 31.76 -143.31 30.56
CA GLU A 111 32.39 -142.41 29.58
C GLU A 111 31.35 -141.63 28.76
N ALA A 112 30.25 -142.28 28.34
CA ALA A 112 29.11 -141.61 27.72
C ALA A 112 28.50 -140.54 28.65
N ALA A 113 28.23 -140.88 29.90
CA ALA A 113 27.69 -139.94 30.89
C ALA A 113 28.65 -138.77 31.19
N LYS A 114 29.97 -139.02 31.24
CA LYS A 114 30.99 -137.95 31.39
C LYS A 114 31.02 -137.03 30.17
N THR A 115 30.93 -137.57 28.96
CA THR A 115 30.91 -136.76 27.74
C THR A 115 29.64 -135.91 27.66
N GLU A 116 28.47 -136.48 27.99
CA GLU A 116 27.21 -135.74 28.10
C GLU A 116 27.28 -134.66 29.18
N GLN A 117 27.84 -134.97 30.36
CA GLN A 117 28.04 -133.99 31.42
C GLN A 117 28.97 -132.84 30.98
N SER A 118 30.04 -133.16 30.25
CA SER A 118 30.96 -132.15 29.70
C SER A 118 30.27 -131.27 28.65
N LEU A 119 29.47 -131.86 27.75
CA LEU A 119 28.67 -131.13 26.77
C LEU A 119 27.62 -130.24 27.45
N ALA A 120 26.94 -130.76 28.47
CA ALA A 120 25.97 -130.00 29.26
C ALA A 120 26.63 -128.84 30.00
N LYS A 121 27.80 -129.05 30.62
CA LYS A 121 28.61 -127.98 31.23
C LYS A 121 29.02 -126.92 30.21
N LYS A 122 29.49 -127.31 29.02
CA LYS A 122 29.83 -126.37 27.94
C LYS A 122 28.62 -125.56 27.48
N ARG A 123 27.46 -126.22 27.29
CA ARG A 123 26.19 -125.53 26.96
C ARG A 123 25.79 -124.56 28.05
N LEU A 124 25.90 -124.94 29.32
CA LEU A 124 25.57 -124.08 30.45
C LEU A 124 26.47 -122.85 30.51
N VAL A 125 27.78 -123.01 30.29
CA VAL A 125 28.72 -121.87 30.21
C VAL A 125 28.36 -120.93 29.05
N ASN A 126 28.04 -121.48 27.88
CA ASN A 126 27.62 -120.67 26.73
C ASN A 126 26.29 -119.95 26.97
N ILE A 127 25.30 -120.64 27.55
CA ILE A 127 24.01 -120.05 27.92
C ILE A 127 24.22 -118.94 28.96
N ASN A 128 25.05 -119.16 29.97
CA ASN A 128 25.34 -118.15 30.99
C ASN A 128 26.05 -116.93 30.38
N ARG A 129 27.01 -117.14 29.46
CA ARG A 129 27.68 -116.06 28.73
C ARG A 129 26.70 -115.27 27.87
N ASN A 130 25.81 -115.95 27.16
CA ASN A 130 24.77 -115.32 26.35
C ASN A 130 23.77 -114.56 27.23
N PHE A 131 23.35 -115.14 28.35
CA PHE A 131 22.46 -114.50 29.32
C PHE A 131 23.08 -113.23 29.90
N GLN A 132 24.37 -113.27 30.29
CA GLN A 132 25.10 -112.09 30.74
C GLN A 132 25.22 -111.03 29.63
N SER A 133 25.49 -111.44 28.38
CA SER A 133 25.53 -110.55 27.23
C SER A 133 24.17 -109.88 26.98
N SER A 134 23.08 -110.66 26.94
CA SER A 134 21.71 -110.16 26.79
C SER A 134 21.29 -109.28 27.95
N GLN A 135 21.68 -109.58 29.19
CA GLN A 135 21.43 -108.72 30.34
C GLN A 135 22.17 -107.38 30.23
N THR A 136 23.41 -107.40 29.71
CA THR A 136 24.19 -106.19 29.46
C THR A 136 23.57 -105.35 28.34
N GLN A 137 23.18 -105.99 27.23
CA GLN A 137 22.45 -105.34 26.14
C GLN A 137 21.13 -104.74 26.62
N LEU A 138 20.36 -105.46 27.43
CA LEU A 138 19.11 -104.96 28.00
C LEU A 138 19.36 -103.73 28.89
N LYS A 139 20.40 -103.75 29.72
CA LYS A 139 20.81 -102.57 30.51
C LYS A 139 21.16 -101.39 29.60
N THR A 140 21.95 -101.60 28.55
CA THR A 140 22.31 -100.55 27.59
C THR A 140 21.09 -99.98 26.88
N VAL A 141 20.19 -100.84 26.40
CA VAL A 141 18.95 -100.41 25.74
C VAL A 141 18.02 -99.68 26.70
N THR A 142 17.94 -100.11 27.96
CA THR A 142 17.14 -99.41 29.00
C THR A 142 17.73 -98.02 29.28
N LEU A 143 19.05 -97.90 29.36
CA LEU A 143 19.73 -96.61 29.51
C LEU A 143 19.47 -95.71 28.30
N GLN A 144 19.61 -96.22 27.07
CA GLN A 144 19.31 -95.50 25.85
C GLN A 144 17.84 -95.07 25.76
N LEU A 145 16.91 -95.92 26.20
CA LEU A 145 15.48 -95.58 26.26
C LEU A 145 15.26 -94.42 27.24
N SER A 146 15.92 -94.45 28.41
CA SER A 146 15.80 -93.37 29.39
C SER A 146 16.39 -92.05 28.89
N THR A 147 17.53 -92.08 28.18
CA THR A 147 18.12 -90.87 27.59
C THR A 147 17.24 -90.33 26.49
N VAL A 148 16.74 -91.17 25.58
CA VAL A 148 15.82 -90.75 24.51
C VAL A 148 14.51 -90.22 25.09
N GLN A 149 13.97 -90.82 26.15
CA GLN A 149 12.78 -90.28 26.83
C GLN A 149 13.04 -88.90 27.45
N SER A 150 14.22 -88.69 28.04
CA SER A 150 14.63 -87.38 28.55
C SER A 150 14.77 -86.35 27.42
N ASP A 151 15.43 -86.71 26.32
CA ASP A 151 15.62 -85.85 25.15
C ASP A 151 14.28 -85.49 24.48
N VAL A 152 13.34 -86.45 24.40
CA VAL A 152 11.99 -86.17 23.92
C VAL A 152 11.28 -85.20 24.85
N ALA A 153 11.42 -85.34 26.18
CA ALA A 153 10.81 -84.43 27.14
C ALA A 153 11.39 -83.00 27.06
N THR A 154 12.70 -82.86 26.86
CA THR A 154 13.34 -81.55 26.66
C THR A 154 12.92 -80.91 25.33
N LEU A 155 12.95 -81.68 24.23
CA LEU A 155 12.50 -81.20 22.91
C LEU A 155 11.03 -80.80 22.90
N VAL A 156 10.16 -81.51 23.63
CA VAL A 156 8.74 -81.12 23.77
C VAL A 156 8.61 -79.78 24.50
N LYS A 157 9.39 -79.54 25.57
CA LYS A 157 9.41 -78.25 26.27
C LYS A 157 9.92 -77.12 25.37
N GLU A 158 11.02 -77.33 24.66
CA GLU A 158 11.56 -76.34 23.71
C GLU A 158 10.57 -76.02 22.60
N ARG A 159 9.92 -77.04 22.01
CA ARG A 159 8.90 -76.84 20.98
C ARG A 159 7.72 -76.04 21.53
N GLN A 160 7.31 -76.28 22.77
CA GLN A 160 6.24 -75.52 23.42
C GLN A 160 6.63 -74.06 23.66
N GLN A 161 7.87 -73.79 24.10
CA GLN A 161 8.40 -72.43 24.25
C GLN A 161 8.50 -71.71 22.91
N LEU A 162 9.04 -72.35 21.88
CA LEU A 162 9.12 -71.78 20.53
C LEU A 162 7.72 -71.50 19.95
N GLN A 163 6.75 -72.36 20.23
CA GLN A 163 5.37 -72.16 19.80
C GLN A 163 4.74 -70.95 20.51
N GLN A 164 5.00 -70.76 21.82
CA GLN A 164 4.60 -69.56 22.56
C GLN A 164 5.25 -68.29 21.99
N GLN A 165 6.56 -68.31 21.75
CA GLN A 165 7.28 -67.19 21.14
C GLN A 165 6.73 -66.86 19.75
N LYS A 166 6.45 -67.87 18.92
CA LYS A 166 5.83 -67.68 17.60
C LYS A 166 4.45 -67.04 17.73
N THR A 167 3.61 -67.46 18.67
CA THR A 167 2.30 -66.84 18.89
C THR A 167 2.43 -65.38 19.34
N GLN A 168 3.39 -65.08 20.22
CA GLN A 168 3.64 -63.72 20.71
C GLN A 168 4.16 -62.80 19.60
N LEU A 169 5.12 -63.27 18.78
CA LEU A 169 5.62 -62.53 17.63
C LEU A 169 4.54 -62.30 16.56
N THR A 170 3.66 -63.28 16.36
CA THR A 170 2.53 -63.13 15.42
C THR A 170 1.57 -62.05 15.90
N SER A 171 1.23 -62.05 17.20
CA SER A 171 0.40 -61.01 17.81
C SER A 171 1.04 -59.61 17.73
N GLN A 172 2.34 -59.49 18.00
CA GLN A 172 3.07 -58.24 17.85
C GLN A 172 3.08 -57.73 16.39
N LYS A 173 3.26 -58.64 15.42
CA LYS A 173 3.23 -58.30 14.00
C LYS A 173 1.85 -57.79 13.58
N GLU A 174 0.78 -58.42 14.05
CA GLU A 174 -0.59 -57.95 13.82
C GLU A 174 -0.84 -56.58 14.45
N GLN A 175 -0.42 -56.37 15.70
CA GLN A 175 -0.49 -55.07 16.36
C GLN A 175 0.26 -53.98 15.57
N LEU A 176 1.50 -54.25 15.15
CA LEU A 176 2.27 -53.31 14.32
C LEU A 176 1.60 -53.04 12.97
N ALA A 177 1.00 -54.05 12.33
CA ALA A 177 0.25 -53.86 11.10
C ALA A 177 -0.98 -52.95 11.31
N THR A 178 -1.72 -53.13 12.41
CA THR A 178 -2.85 -52.25 12.75
C THR A 178 -2.39 -50.82 13.04
N GLN A 179 -1.31 -50.64 13.80
CA GLN A 179 -0.75 -49.31 14.08
C GLN A 179 -0.26 -48.63 12.80
N LYS A 180 0.42 -49.36 11.91
CA LYS A 180 0.85 -48.82 10.61
C LYS A 180 -0.33 -48.36 9.77
N ASN A 181 -1.41 -49.14 9.73
CA ASN A 181 -2.63 -48.77 9.02
C ASN A 181 -3.29 -47.53 9.64
N GLN A 182 -3.40 -47.48 10.97
CA GLN A 182 -3.90 -46.30 11.68
C GLN A 182 -3.06 -45.05 11.37
N LEU A 183 -1.73 -45.15 11.44
CA LEU A 183 -0.83 -44.04 11.14
C LEU A 183 -0.97 -43.59 9.67
N SER A 184 -1.10 -44.53 8.73
CA SER A 184 -1.35 -44.22 7.32
C SER A 184 -2.68 -43.48 7.12
N THR A 185 -3.75 -43.89 7.81
CA THR A 185 -5.03 -43.17 7.75
C THR A 185 -4.94 -41.77 8.35
N GLN A 186 -4.19 -41.60 9.45
CA GLN A 186 -3.96 -40.29 10.06
C GLN A 186 -3.15 -39.37 9.14
N LEU A 187 -2.09 -39.89 8.50
CA LEU A 187 -1.30 -39.16 7.52
C LEU A 187 -2.14 -38.70 6.33
N ASN A 188 -2.98 -39.57 5.77
CA ASN A 188 -3.89 -39.21 4.68
C ASN A 188 -4.87 -38.12 5.12
N LYS A 189 -5.43 -38.22 6.33
CA LYS A 189 -6.34 -37.20 6.88
C LYS A 189 -5.63 -35.86 7.09
N LEU A 190 -4.41 -35.87 7.63
CA LEU A 190 -3.61 -34.66 7.80
C LEU A 190 -3.27 -34.04 6.46
N GLN A 191 -2.92 -34.84 5.46
CA GLN A 191 -2.57 -34.36 4.14
C GLN A 191 -3.77 -33.73 3.42
N GLU A 192 -4.97 -34.28 3.60
CA GLU A 192 -6.19 -33.66 3.11
C GLU A 192 -6.50 -32.34 3.86
N GLN A 193 -6.31 -32.31 5.18
CA GLN A 193 -6.44 -31.07 5.95
C GLN A 193 -5.46 -29.99 5.48
N VAL A 194 -4.20 -30.33 5.22
CA VAL A 194 -3.20 -29.39 4.69
C VAL A 194 -3.65 -28.86 3.33
N LYS A 195 -4.09 -29.72 2.40
CA LYS A 195 -4.64 -29.27 1.11
C LYS A 195 -5.81 -28.29 1.26
N THR A 196 -6.76 -28.59 2.15
CA THR A 196 -7.91 -27.70 2.37
C THR A 196 -7.48 -26.35 2.94
N ARG A 197 -6.52 -26.33 3.86
CA ARG A 197 -5.97 -25.09 4.44
C ARG A 197 -5.18 -24.29 3.41
N ASP A 198 -4.41 -24.95 2.55
CA ASP A 198 -3.68 -24.27 1.47
C ASP A 198 -4.64 -23.59 0.48
N GLN A 199 -5.74 -24.26 0.13
CA GLN A 199 -6.80 -23.66 -0.68
C GLN A 199 -7.46 -22.46 0.02
N GLU A 200 -7.69 -22.54 1.32
CA GLU A 200 -8.26 -21.44 2.11
C GLU A 200 -7.29 -20.25 2.20
N ILE A 201 -5.99 -20.50 2.37
CA ILE A 201 -4.94 -19.48 2.36
C ILE A 201 -4.89 -18.79 1.01
N ILE A 202 -4.95 -19.52 -0.10
CA ILE A 202 -4.98 -18.93 -1.46
C ILE A 202 -6.22 -18.03 -1.62
N LYS A 203 -7.39 -18.49 -1.19
CA LYS A 203 -8.62 -17.67 -1.23
C LYS A 203 -8.48 -16.39 -0.40
N ARG A 204 -7.95 -16.50 0.82
CA ARG A 204 -7.72 -15.34 1.70
C ARG A 204 -6.68 -14.38 1.11
N GLN A 205 -5.60 -14.89 0.50
CA GLN A 205 -4.62 -14.06 -0.20
C GLN A 205 -5.22 -13.31 -1.38
N GLN A 206 -6.11 -13.94 -2.14
CA GLN A 206 -6.84 -13.27 -3.23
C GLN A 206 -7.74 -12.15 -2.69
N GLN A 207 -8.48 -12.40 -1.60
CA GLN A 207 -9.31 -11.38 -0.94
C GLN A 207 -8.48 -10.21 -0.41
N LEU A 208 -7.32 -10.49 0.22
CA LEU A 208 -6.40 -9.45 0.68
C LEU A 208 -5.90 -8.58 -0.49
N ARG A 209 -5.47 -9.19 -1.60
CA ARG A 209 -5.06 -8.43 -2.80
C ARG A 209 -6.17 -7.54 -3.34
N GLN A 210 -7.41 -8.01 -3.35
CA GLN A 210 -8.57 -7.20 -3.75
C GLN A 210 -8.80 -6.02 -2.80
N GLN A 211 -8.67 -6.24 -1.49
CA GLN A 211 -8.77 -5.18 -0.50
C GLN A 211 -7.64 -4.16 -0.63
N ASP A 212 -6.40 -4.60 -0.84
CA ASP A 212 -5.25 -3.73 -1.04
C ASP A 212 -5.43 -2.83 -2.27
N GLN A 213 -5.94 -3.39 -3.38
CA GLN A 213 -6.29 -2.62 -4.56
C GLN A 213 -7.38 -1.58 -4.28
N LEU A 214 -8.42 -1.93 -3.54
CA LEU A 214 -9.50 -1.01 -3.16
C LEU A 214 -8.98 0.10 -2.24
N LEU A 215 -8.12 -0.23 -1.27
CA LEU A 215 -7.48 0.74 -0.39
C LEU A 215 -6.61 1.72 -1.17
N ALA A 216 -5.79 1.23 -2.11
CA ALA A 216 -4.99 2.08 -2.98
C ALA A 216 -5.86 3.03 -3.83
N GLN A 217 -6.97 2.53 -4.39
CA GLN A 217 -7.93 3.38 -5.13
C GLN A 217 -8.55 4.45 -4.24
N ARG A 218 -8.98 4.10 -3.02
CA ARG A 218 -9.54 5.06 -2.06
C ARG A 218 -8.52 6.11 -1.64
N GLN A 219 -7.27 5.72 -1.45
CA GLN A 219 -6.19 6.63 -1.06
C GLN A 219 -5.87 7.62 -2.17
N ASN A 220 -5.83 7.17 -3.44
CA ASN A 220 -5.73 8.05 -4.60
C ASN A 220 -6.92 9.01 -4.70
N ARG A 221 -8.15 8.53 -4.44
CA ARG A 221 -9.35 9.38 -4.44
C ARG A 221 -9.28 10.44 -3.35
N LEU A 222 -8.86 10.08 -2.14
CA LEU A 222 -8.66 11.03 -1.04
C LEU A 222 -7.64 12.10 -1.40
N GLN A 223 -6.48 11.73 -1.94
CA GLN A 223 -5.49 12.70 -2.41
C GLN A 223 -6.03 13.63 -3.51
N SER A 224 -6.86 13.11 -4.43
CA SER A 224 -7.48 13.96 -5.45
C SER A 224 -8.47 14.95 -4.84
N LEU A 225 -9.27 14.51 -3.86
CA LEU A 225 -10.24 15.36 -3.16
C LEU A 225 -9.54 16.41 -2.29
N GLU A 226 -8.44 16.08 -1.63
CA GLU A 226 -7.64 17.05 -0.87
C GLU A 226 -7.06 18.14 -1.77
N LYS A 227 -6.59 17.78 -2.98
CA LYS A 227 -6.13 18.76 -3.97
C LYS A 227 -7.27 19.65 -4.46
N GLU A 228 -8.42 19.05 -4.78
CA GLU A 228 -9.62 19.77 -5.21
C GLU A 228 -10.12 20.73 -4.12
N GLN A 229 -10.17 20.28 -2.87
CA GLN A 229 -10.55 21.10 -1.72
C GLN A 229 -9.59 22.29 -1.55
N LYS A 230 -8.28 22.07 -1.67
CA LYS A 230 -7.28 23.15 -1.60
C LYS A 230 -7.45 24.17 -2.73
N GLN A 231 -7.73 23.71 -3.96
CA GLN A 231 -8.01 24.60 -5.09
C GLN A 231 -9.28 25.43 -4.86
N LEU A 232 -10.35 24.80 -4.38
CA LEU A 232 -11.60 25.48 -4.03
C LEU A 232 -11.38 26.50 -2.91
N GLN A 233 -10.59 26.17 -1.89
CA GLN A 233 -10.28 27.12 -0.82
C GLN A 233 -9.57 28.35 -1.36
N THR A 234 -8.54 28.19 -2.20
CA THR A 234 -7.85 29.33 -2.84
C THR A 234 -8.79 30.14 -3.73
N ALA A 235 -9.74 29.50 -4.42
CA ALA A 235 -10.74 30.21 -5.21
C ALA A 235 -11.72 31.02 -4.33
N ILE A 236 -12.11 30.49 -3.17
CA ILE A 236 -12.92 31.20 -2.17
C ILE A 236 -12.14 32.38 -1.62
N ASP A 237 -10.89 32.19 -1.18
CA ASP A 237 -10.06 33.27 -0.63
C ASP A 237 -9.92 34.42 -1.65
N LEU A 238 -9.69 34.10 -2.93
CA LEU A 238 -9.62 35.10 -4.00
C LEU A 238 -10.96 35.82 -4.24
N LYS A 239 -12.09 35.14 -4.05
CA LYS A 239 -13.42 35.74 -4.13
C LYS A 239 -13.70 36.65 -2.95
N ASP A 240 -13.30 36.26 -1.75
CA ASP A 240 -13.44 37.08 -0.55
C ASP A 240 -12.60 38.36 -0.66
N ASP A 241 -11.38 38.28 -1.20
CA ASP A 241 -10.57 39.45 -1.54
C ASP A 241 -11.27 40.37 -2.56
N GLN A 242 -11.88 39.80 -3.61
CA GLN A 242 -12.65 40.57 -4.60
C GLN A 242 -13.88 41.25 -3.97
N ILE A 243 -14.59 40.55 -3.09
CA ILE A 243 -15.74 41.11 -2.38
C ILE A 243 -15.27 42.26 -1.48
N GLY A 244 -14.18 42.09 -0.73
CA GLY A 244 -13.62 43.15 0.10
C GLY A 244 -13.23 44.41 -0.69
N GLN A 245 -12.65 44.24 -1.89
CA GLN A 245 -12.35 45.36 -2.79
C GLN A 245 -13.62 46.06 -3.32
N LEU A 246 -14.65 45.29 -3.66
CA LEU A 246 -15.93 45.84 -4.11
C LEU A 246 -16.64 46.60 -3.00
N ASP A 247 -16.62 46.08 -1.77
CA ASP A 247 -17.21 46.74 -0.60
C ASP A 247 -16.52 48.08 -0.31
N GLN A 248 -15.18 48.14 -0.43
CA GLN A 248 -14.44 49.40 -0.33
C GLN A 248 -14.85 50.39 -1.43
N ALA A 249 -14.94 49.94 -2.68
CA ALA A 249 -15.35 50.78 -3.80
C ALA A 249 -16.80 51.28 -3.67
N ILE A 250 -17.70 50.46 -3.12
CA ILE A 250 -19.08 50.85 -2.82
C ILE A 250 -19.08 51.91 -1.71
N ALA A 251 -18.34 51.70 -0.62
CA ALA A 251 -18.24 52.67 0.47
C ALA A 251 -17.70 54.03 0.00
N GLU A 252 -16.68 54.05 -0.86
CA GLU A 252 -16.16 55.28 -1.48
C GLU A 252 -17.22 55.98 -2.34
N LYS A 253 -17.96 55.21 -3.15
CA LYS A 253 -19.05 55.75 -3.97
C LYS A 253 -20.17 56.33 -3.13
N ASP A 254 -20.55 55.68 -2.04
CA ASP A 254 -21.59 56.16 -1.12
C ASP A 254 -21.17 57.49 -0.46
N ILE A 255 -19.90 57.63 -0.08
CA ILE A 255 -19.35 58.90 0.41
C ILE A 255 -19.45 59.97 -0.68
N ASN A 256 -19.03 59.65 -1.92
CA ASN A 256 -19.08 60.60 -3.03
C ASN A 256 -20.52 61.00 -3.37
N LEU A 257 -21.46 60.05 -3.33
CA LEU A 257 -22.88 60.30 -3.57
C LEU A 257 -23.46 61.24 -2.52
N LYS A 258 -23.21 60.99 -1.23
CA LYS A 258 -23.62 61.89 -0.14
C LYS A 258 -23.06 63.30 -0.31
N GLN A 259 -21.79 63.43 -0.73
CA GLN A 259 -21.19 64.73 -1.02
C GLN A 259 -21.88 65.44 -2.20
N ARG A 260 -22.21 64.71 -3.26
CA ARG A 260 -22.94 65.27 -4.41
C ARG A 260 -24.36 65.67 -4.05
N GLU A 261 -25.06 64.86 -3.26
CA GLU A 261 -26.40 65.18 -2.76
C GLU A 261 -26.39 66.46 -1.92
N ALA A 262 -25.43 66.60 -1.00
CA ALA A 262 -25.27 67.82 -0.21
C ALA A 262 -24.99 69.05 -1.10
N LYS A 263 -24.14 68.89 -2.13
CA LYS A 263 -23.85 69.98 -3.07
C LYS A 263 -25.04 70.33 -3.98
N LEU A 264 -25.83 69.34 -4.38
CA LEU A 264 -27.07 69.56 -5.12
C LEU A 264 -28.08 70.35 -4.28
N GLN A 265 -28.26 69.98 -3.01
CA GLN A 265 -29.11 70.74 -2.08
C GLN A 265 -28.63 72.19 -1.90
N GLU A 266 -27.32 72.41 -1.77
CA GLU A 266 -26.74 73.75 -1.71
C GLU A 266 -27.03 74.55 -3.00
N LEU A 267 -26.83 73.95 -4.16
CA LEU A 267 -27.10 74.58 -5.46
C LEU A 267 -28.60 74.87 -5.67
N GLU A 268 -29.49 73.98 -5.22
CA GLU A 268 -30.94 74.19 -5.26
C GLU A 268 -31.35 75.38 -4.39
N LEU A 269 -30.77 75.51 -3.19
CA LEU A 269 -30.98 76.67 -2.32
C LEU A 269 -30.49 77.96 -3.02
N GLN A 270 -29.30 77.95 -3.61
CA GLN A 270 -28.77 79.09 -4.37
C GLN A 270 -29.65 79.46 -5.57
N LEU A 271 -30.12 78.49 -6.35
CA LEU A 271 -31.04 78.72 -7.47
C LEU A 271 -32.37 79.31 -7.01
N SER A 272 -32.90 78.83 -5.88
CA SER A 272 -34.15 79.38 -5.32
C SER A 272 -33.98 80.84 -4.88
N TYR A 273 -32.82 81.18 -4.30
CA TYR A 273 -32.46 82.54 -3.93
C TYR A 273 -32.36 83.45 -5.16
N PHE A 274 -31.59 83.05 -6.17
CA PHE A 274 -31.42 83.84 -7.40
C PHE A 274 -32.72 83.98 -8.19
N ARG A 275 -33.56 82.95 -8.25
CA ARG A 275 -34.89 83.06 -8.90
C ARG A 275 -35.73 84.14 -8.24
N ARG A 276 -35.75 84.20 -6.90
CA ARG A 276 -36.47 85.25 -6.16
C ARG A 276 -35.89 86.64 -6.45
N GLU A 277 -34.56 86.76 -6.55
CA GLU A 277 -33.90 88.02 -6.87
C GLU A 277 -34.18 88.49 -8.30
N VAL A 278 -34.20 87.58 -9.27
CA VAL A 278 -34.60 87.86 -10.65
C VAL A 278 -36.07 88.28 -10.72
N GLU A 279 -36.98 87.60 -10.02
CA GLU A 279 -38.41 87.96 -10.00
C GLU A 279 -38.64 89.39 -9.44
N ILE A 280 -37.92 89.77 -8.38
CA ILE A 280 -37.92 91.14 -7.83
C ILE A 280 -37.39 92.13 -8.88
N LEU A 281 -36.31 91.78 -9.58
CA LEU A 281 -35.68 92.64 -10.58
C LEU A 281 -36.53 92.78 -11.85
N GLU A 282 -37.20 91.71 -12.30
CA GLU A 282 -38.14 91.74 -13.42
C GLU A 282 -39.37 92.59 -13.10
N GLN A 283 -39.93 92.50 -11.88
CA GLN A 283 -40.97 93.43 -11.43
C GLN A 283 -40.47 94.90 -11.45
N TYR A 284 -39.21 95.13 -11.06
CA TYR A 284 -38.59 96.45 -11.13
C TYR A 284 -38.42 96.95 -12.58
N TYR A 285 -37.98 96.09 -13.51
CA TYR A 285 -37.78 96.45 -14.92
C TYR A 285 -39.09 96.59 -15.72
N GLN A 286 -40.10 95.76 -15.48
CA GLN A 286 -41.44 95.92 -16.07
C GLN A 286 -42.03 97.29 -15.70
N THR A 287 -41.87 97.73 -14.45
CA THR A 287 -42.27 99.07 -14.00
C THR A 287 -41.49 100.20 -14.70
N TYR A 288 -40.26 99.94 -15.15
CA TYR A 288 -39.38 100.94 -15.80
C TYR A 288 -39.49 100.97 -17.34
N GLN A 289 -39.90 99.88 -17.98
CA GLN A 289 -40.04 99.79 -19.44
C GLN A 289 -41.32 100.47 -19.96
N ASP A 290 -42.40 100.53 -19.17
CA ASP A 290 -43.62 101.28 -19.49
C ASP A 290 -43.40 102.82 -19.57
N LEU A 291 -42.20 103.33 -19.25
CA LEU A 291 -41.86 104.76 -19.19
C LEU A 291 -40.91 105.28 -20.30
N ARG A 292 -40.44 104.46 -21.27
CA ARG A 292 -39.47 104.91 -22.30
C ARG A 292 -39.84 104.52 -23.75
N GLU A 293 -40.81 105.21 -24.33
CA GLU A 293 -41.09 105.18 -25.79
C GLU A 293 -40.67 106.46 -26.57
N ARG A 294 -39.69 107.25 -26.10
CA ARG A 294 -39.30 108.50 -26.80
C ARG A 294 -37.90 108.44 -27.41
N LYS A 295 -37.82 108.74 -28.72
CA LYS A 295 -36.58 108.78 -29.53
C LYS A 295 -35.61 109.84 -28.99
N ILE A 296 -34.31 109.48 -28.88
CA ILE A 296 -33.25 110.39 -28.42
C ILE A 296 -33.02 111.49 -29.47
N ALA A 297 -33.01 112.74 -29.02
CA ALA A 297 -32.87 113.95 -29.83
C ALA A 297 -31.55 114.69 -29.58
N ILE A 298 -31.03 114.66 -28.35
CA ILE A 298 -29.74 115.24 -27.97
C ILE A 298 -28.93 114.19 -27.21
N VAL A 299 -27.66 114.04 -27.54
CA VAL A 299 -26.74 113.12 -26.85
C VAL A 299 -25.94 113.88 -25.80
N ARG A 300 -25.56 113.20 -24.71
CA ARG A 300 -24.66 113.72 -23.69
C ARG A 300 -23.34 114.17 -24.32
N GLY A 301 -22.89 115.37 -23.97
CA GLY A 301 -21.66 115.97 -24.49
C GLY A 301 -21.81 116.62 -25.87
N GLN A 302 -23.00 116.60 -26.48
CA GLN A 302 -23.25 117.37 -27.70
C GLN A 302 -23.11 118.87 -27.39
N VAL A 303 -22.36 119.57 -28.24
CA VAL A 303 -22.18 121.03 -28.17
C VAL A 303 -23.45 121.70 -28.71
N LEU A 304 -24.10 122.50 -27.86
CA LEU A 304 -25.33 123.23 -28.17
C LEU A 304 -25.04 124.68 -28.55
N ALA A 305 -23.96 125.27 -28.03
CA ALA A 305 -23.45 126.57 -28.49
C ALA A 305 -21.94 126.65 -28.33
N PHE A 306 -21.32 127.49 -29.17
CA PHE A 306 -19.88 127.70 -29.24
C PHE A 306 -19.62 129.17 -29.63
N GLY A 307 -18.78 129.87 -28.88
CA GLY A 307 -18.41 131.25 -29.21
C GLY A 307 -17.17 131.74 -28.48
N ALA A 308 -16.40 132.61 -29.14
CA ALA A 308 -15.36 133.40 -28.50
C ALA A 308 -15.99 134.66 -27.89
N LEU A 309 -15.77 134.87 -26.60
CA LEU A 309 -16.26 136.00 -25.85
C LEU A 309 -15.08 136.90 -25.46
N GLN A 310 -15.13 138.14 -25.91
CA GLN A 310 -14.27 139.22 -25.43
C GLN A 310 -15.13 140.26 -24.75
N VAL A 311 -14.88 140.47 -23.45
CA VAL A 311 -15.65 141.44 -22.66
C VAL A 311 -15.07 142.83 -22.90
N VAL A 312 -15.84 143.72 -23.52
CA VAL A 312 -15.40 145.06 -23.94
C VAL A 312 -14.96 145.94 -22.76
N ASN A 313 -15.57 145.75 -21.58
CA ASN A 313 -15.25 146.45 -20.33
C ASN A 313 -14.89 145.45 -19.22
N PRO A 314 -13.60 145.06 -19.08
CA PRO A 314 -13.16 144.26 -17.95
C PRO A 314 -13.49 144.93 -16.61
N GLY A 315 -14.22 144.23 -15.74
CA GLY A 315 -14.65 144.72 -14.42
C GLY A 315 -16.13 145.11 -14.30
N ASP A 316 -16.86 145.23 -15.41
CA ASP A 316 -18.32 145.37 -15.38
C ASP A 316 -18.99 143.98 -15.45
N ALA A 317 -19.45 143.50 -14.29
CA ALA A 317 -20.13 142.21 -14.18
C ALA A 317 -21.40 142.13 -15.04
N GLN A 318 -22.08 143.26 -15.32
CA GLN A 318 -23.29 143.25 -16.16
C GLN A 318 -22.95 142.94 -17.62
N SER A 319 -21.87 143.50 -18.15
CA SER A 319 -21.41 143.21 -19.51
C SER A 319 -21.05 141.73 -19.71
N ILE A 320 -20.46 141.08 -18.69
CA ILE A 320 -20.14 139.64 -18.72
C ILE A 320 -21.42 138.78 -18.71
N VAL A 321 -22.38 139.13 -17.86
CA VAL A 321 -23.66 138.42 -17.78
C VAL A 321 -24.42 138.50 -19.11
N VAL A 322 -24.43 139.65 -19.77
CA VAL A 322 -25.06 139.80 -21.10
C VAL A 322 -24.40 138.88 -22.14
N ALA A 323 -23.08 138.78 -22.15
CA ALA A 323 -22.36 137.89 -23.07
C ALA A 323 -22.64 136.40 -22.78
N VAL A 324 -22.73 136.01 -21.51
CA VAL A 324 -23.12 134.66 -21.09
C VAL A 324 -24.57 134.35 -21.46
N ASP A 325 -25.48 135.30 -21.30
CA ASP A 325 -26.87 135.13 -21.68
C ASP A 325 -27.03 134.94 -23.20
N GLN A 326 -26.25 135.64 -24.02
CA GLN A 326 -26.27 135.47 -25.47
C GLN A 326 -25.87 134.04 -25.89
N ILE A 327 -24.81 133.48 -25.32
CA ILE A 327 -24.40 132.10 -25.66
C ILE A 327 -25.38 131.05 -25.13
N LEU A 328 -26.00 131.28 -23.97
CA LEU A 328 -27.06 130.41 -23.45
C LEU A 328 -28.34 130.48 -24.31
N GLN A 329 -28.68 131.66 -24.83
CA GLN A 329 -29.79 131.81 -25.78
C GLN A 329 -29.53 131.02 -27.07
N GLN A 330 -28.30 131.08 -27.61
CA GLN A 330 -27.92 130.27 -28.75
C GLN A 330 -28.03 128.77 -28.45
N ALA A 331 -27.56 128.34 -27.28
CA ALA A 331 -27.68 126.94 -26.86
C ALA A 331 -29.14 126.50 -26.76
N ASN A 332 -30.00 127.38 -26.28
CA ASN A 332 -31.44 127.14 -26.19
C ASN A 332 -32.10 126.98 -27.56
N LEU A 333 -31.70 127.78 -28.55
CA LEU A 333 -32.18 127.64 -29.92
C LEU A 333 -31.79 126.29 -30.53
N SER A 334 -30.52 125.88 -30.40
CA SER A 334 -30.05 124.59 -30.90
C SER A 334 -30.73 123.42 -30.19
N ALA A 335 -30.95 123.53 -28.88
CA ALA A 335 -31.68 122.54 -28.09
C ALA A 335 -33.15 122.39 -28.53
N LEU A 336 -33.82 123.50 -28.83
CA LEU A 336 -35.20 123.52 -29.33
C LEU A 336 -35.31 122.90 -30.72
N GLN A 337 -34.38 123.22 -31.62
CA GLN A 337 -34.34 122.63 -32.95
C GLN A 337 -34.19 121.10 -32.88
N ALA A 338 -33.35 120.60 -31.96
CA ALA A 338 -33.13 119.17 -31.80
C ALA A 338 -34.34 118.45 -31.17
N THR A 339 -34.95 119.02 -30.13
CA THR A 339 -35.99 118.35 -29.34
C THR A 339 -37.43 118.64 -29.78
N GLN A 340 -37.67 119.77 -30.45
CA GLN A 340 -38.98 120.28 -30.84
C GLN A 340 -38.98 120.85 -32.28
N PRO A 341 -38.58 120.08 -33.32
CA PRO A 341 -38.47 120.58 -34.69
C PRO A 341 -39.80 121.10 -35.28
N ASN A 342 -40.94 120.67 -34.74
CA ASN A 342 -42.28 121.09 -35.18
C ASN A 342 -42.72 122.44 -34.59
N ASN A 343 -41.95 123.04 -33.67
CA ASN A 343 -42.25 124.35 -33.09
C ASN A 343 -40.99 125.23 -32.97
N PRO A 344 -40.37 125.61 -34.11
CA PRO A 344 -39.07 126.28 -34.15
C PRO A 344 -39.09 127.72 -33.60
N ASN A 345 -40.27 128.33 -33.41
CA ASN A 345 -40.43 129.70 -32.90
C ASN A 345 -40.73 129.76 -31.39
N SER A 346 -40.63 128.64 -30.68
CA SER A 346 -40.79 128.60 -29.22
C SER A 346 -39.70 129.44 -28.55
N LYS A 347 -40.09 130.35 -27.64
CA LYS A 347 -39.16 131.17 -26.84
C LYS A 347 -38.93 130.58 -25.43
N LEU A 348 -39.30 129.32 -25.21
CA LEU A 348 -39.16 128.68 -23.90
C LEU A 348 -37.68 128.42 -23.57
N PRO A 349 -37.18 128.83 -22.40
CA PRO A 349 -35.83 128.50 -21.94
C PRO A 349 -35.81 127.06 -21.41
N ILE A 350 -35.62 126.11 -22.32
CA ILE A 350 -35.52 124.68 -22.01
C ILE A 350 -34.12 124.30 -21.55
N VAL A 351 -33.09 125.07 -21.94
CA VAL A 351 -31.73 124.89 -21.43
C VAL A 351 -31.63 125.36 -19.98
N LYS A 352 -31.19 124.46 -19.09
CA LYS A 352 -30.99 124.70 -17.65
C LYS A 352 -29.51 124.60 -17.30
N ILE A 353 -28.95 125.71 -16.82
CA ILE A 353 -27.60 125.76 -16.22
C ILE A 353 -27.74 126.19 -14.76
N THR A 354 -26.92 125.64 -13.86
CA THR A 354 -27.00 125.98 -12.43
C THR A 354 -26.47 127.38 -12.16
N LYS A 355 -27.00 128.07 -11.15
CA LYS A 355 -26.51 129.39 -10.74
C LYS A 355 -25.01 129.36 -10.41
N ALA A 356 -24.55 128.33 -9.71
CA ALA A 356 -23.13 128.15 -9.39
C ALA A 356 -22.24 128.06 -10.64
N GLN A 357 -22.69 127.38 -11.69
CA GLN A 357 -21.93 127.31 -12.95
C GLN A 357 -21.89 128.65 -13.69
N VAL A 358 -22.99 129.42 -13.66
CA VAL A 358 -23.01 130.77 -14.24
C VAL A 358 -22.10 131.71 -13.44
N GLU A 359 -22.13 131.65 -12.11
CA GLU A 359 -21.24 132.44 -11.25
C GLU A 359 -19.77 132.10 -11.49
N GLN A 360 -19.43 130.81 -11.65
CA GLN A 360 -18.08 130.36 -12.01
C GLN A 360 -17.65 130.88 -13.39
N LEU A 361 -18.55 130.80 -14.38
CA LEU A 361 -18.31 131.33 -15.72
C LEU A 361 -18.06 132.84 -15.68
N VAL A 362 -18.88 133.59 -14.96
CA VAL A 362 -18.71 135.04 -14.78
C VAL A 362 -17.37 135.33 -14.11
N GLN A 363 -17.00 134.61 -13.06
CA GLN A 363 -15.72 134.78 -12.35
C GLN A 363 -14.50 134.52 -13.24
N GLN A 364 -14.53 133.49 -14.08
CA GLN A 364 -13.44 133.18 -15.01
C GLN A 364 -13.25 134.25 -16.09
N LEU A 365 -14.35 134.89 -16.52
CA LEU A 365 -14.32 135.93 -17.55
C LEU A 365 -13.98 137.34 -17.01
N GLN A 366 -13.76 137.51 -15.70
CA GLN A 366 -13.53 138.84 -15.08
C GLN A 366 -12.23 139.52 -15.49
N ASP A 367 -11.21 138.76 -15.89
CA ASP A 367 -9.86 139.28 -16.16
C ASP A 367 -9.74 140.05 -17.49
N GLY A 368 -10.82 140.14 -18.28
CA GLY A 368 -10.88 140.86 -19.54
C GLY A 368 -10.22 140.18 -20.72
N ARG A 369 -9.70 138.96 -20.54
CA ARG A 369 -9.09 138.22 -21.64
C ARG A 369 -10.18 137.64 -22.53
N GLU A 370 -9.78 137.28 -23.74
CA GLU A 370 -10.65 136.59 -24.66
C GLU A 370 -10.74 135.10 -24.26
N TYR A 371 -11.94 134.56 -24.18
CA TYR A 371 -12.21 133.16 -23.81
C TYR A 371 -13.10 132.50 -24.85
N VAL A 372 -12.95 131.19 -24.99
CA VAL A 372 -13.85 130.34 -25.77
C VAL A 372 -14.77 129.62 -24.82
N VAL A 373 -16.07 129.79 -25.04
CA VAL A 373 -17.11 129.15 -24.22
C VAL A 373 -17.89 128.15 -25.07
N ARG A 374 -18.08 126.95 -24.52
CA ARG A 374 -18.91 125.89 -25.09
C ARG A 374 -20.02 125.53 -24.13
N ILE A 375 -21.24 125.42 -24.63
CA ILE A 375 -22.37 124.92 -23.85
C ILE A 375 -22.63 123.48 -24.28
N LEU A 376 -22.44 122.52 -23.38
CA LEU A 376 -22.58 121.09 -23.66
C LEU A 376 -23.76 120.49 -22.93
N SER A 377 -24.43 119.55 -23.59
CA SER A 377 -25.49 118.75 -22.98
C SER A 377 -24.97 117.86 -21.85
N ALA A 378 -25.58 117.92 -20.66
CA ALA A 378 -25.20 117.09 -19.51
C ALA A 378 -25.70 115.63 -19.61
N GLY A 379 -26.63 115.34 -20.52
CA GLY A 379 -27.32 114.04 -20.60
C GLY A 379 -27.86 113.72 -21.99
N ASN A 380 -28.47 112.54 -22.12
CA ASN A 380 -29.23 112.18 -23.31
C ASN A 380 -30.67 112.65 -23.11
N TYR A 381 -31.19 113.43 -24.04
CA TYR A 381 -32.56 113.96 -24.00
C TYR A 381 -33.36 113.48 -25.20
N VAL A 382 -34.65 113.26 -24.99
CA VAL A 382 -35.57 112.70 -25.99
C VAL A 382 -36.43 113.79 -26.62
N LEU A 383 -37.14 113.46 -27.71
CA LEU A 383 -38.09 114.38 -28.35
C LEU A 383 -39.14 114.86 -27.34
N GLY A 384 -39.42 116.17 -27.35
CA GLY A 384 -40.40 116.81 -26.49
C GLY A 384 -39.95 117.09 -25.05
N GLU A 385 -38.68 116.81 -24.70
CA GLU A 385 -38.11 117.16 -23.41
C GLU A 385 -38.24 118.68 -23.14
N GLN A 386 -38.64 119.03 -21.92
CA GLN A 386 -38.87 120.43 -21.52
C GLN A 386 -37.69 121.02 -20.75
N GLU A 387 -36.76 120.18 -20.28
CA GLU A 387 -35.60 120.60 -19.51
C GLU A 387 -34.32 119.86 -19.95
N ILE A 388 -33.37 120.63 -20.47
CA ILE A 388 -32.09 120.15 -20.96
C ILE A 388 -31.02 120.76 -20.08
N ARG A 389 -30.49 119.98 -19.15
CA ARG A 389 -29.37 120.41 -18.32
C ARG A 389 -28.11 120.50 -19.16
N VAL A 390 -27.39 121.60 -19.02
CA VAL A 390 -26.13 121.86 -19.71
C VAL A 390 -25.04 122.25 -18.71
N PHE A 391 -23.79 122.17 -19.16
CA PHE A 391 -22.66 122.76 -18.47
C PHE A 391 -21.85 123.60 -19.45
N ALA A 392 -21.22 124.65 -18.94
CA ALA A 392 -20.31 125.48 -19.70
C ALA A 392 -18.87 124.95 -19.55
N ASP A 393 -18.15 124.88 -20.65
CA ASP A 393 -16.73 124.60 -20.70
C ASP A 393 -16.01 125.81 -21.27
N VAL A 394 -14.98 126.28 -20.56
CA VAL A 394 -14.34 127.58 -20.77
C VAL A 394 -12.84 127.39 -20.87
N ALA A 395 -12.25 127.92 -21.94
CA ALA A 395 -10.81 127.91 -22.15
C ALA A 395 -10.32 129.29 -22.62
N PRO A 396 -9.13 129.75 -22.20
CA PRO A 396 -8.57 131.00 -22.70
C PRO A 396 -8.40 130.93 -24.21
N ASN A 397 -8.77 132.00 -24.94
CA ASN A 397 -8.59 132.07 -26.39
C ASN A 397 -7.14 132.40 -26.71
N GLN A 398 -6.28 131.39 -26.64
CA GLN A 398 -4.86 131.53 -26.89
C GLN A 398 -4.51 131.08 -28.31
N ARG A 399 -3.45 131.65 -28.86
CA ARG A 399 -2.93 131.26 -30.17
C ARG A 399 -2.34 129.85 -30.08
N ILE A 400 -2.88 128.92 -30.86
CA ILE A 400 -2.49 127.51 -30.90
C ILE A 400 -1.50 127.24 -32.03
N PHE A 401 -1.73 127.82 -33.21
CA PHE A 401 -0.87 127.65 -34.38
C PHE A 401 -0.53 128.99 -35.03
N GLU A 402 0.71 129.12 -35.49
CA GLU A 402 1.16 130.22 -36.36
C GLU A 402 0.78 129.97 -37.82
N GLU A 403 0.73 131.04 -38.60
CA GLU A 403 0.58 130.94 -40.05
C GLU A 403 1.72 130.13 -40.66
N SER A 404 1.38 129.24 -41.60
CA SER A 404 2.30 128.28 -42.25
C SER A 404 2.96 127.26 -41.33
N GLN A 405 2.50 127.12 -40.08
CA GLN A 405 3.01 126.09 -39.17
C GLN A 405 2.56 124.69 -39.60
N GLU A 406 3.48 123.74 -39.58
CA GLU A 406 3.18 122.33 -39.85
C GLU A 406 2.32 121.71 -38.73
N ILE A 407 1.17 121.16 -39.13
CA ILE A 407 0.20 120.46 -38.28
C ILE A 407 0.40 118.95 -38.35
N ALA A 408 0.51 118.35 -39.50
CA ALA A 408 0.86 116.93 -39.58
C ALA A 408 1.56 116.68 -40.90
N ALA A 409 2.29 115.58 -40.95
CA ALA A 409 2.93 115.10 -42.15
C ALA A 409 2.77 113.58 -42.24
N VAL A 410 2.68 113.08 -43.46
CA VAL A 410 2.68 111.66 -43.75
C VAL A 410 3.61 111.41 -44.93
N SER A 411 4.52 110.46 -44.78
CA SER A 411 5.36 110.01 -45.89
C SER A 411 4.54 109.15 -46.85
N ILE A 412 4.73 109.38 -48.14
CA ILE A 412 4.07 108.64 -49.22
C ILE A 412 5.10 108.20 -50.26
N ASP A 413 4.78 107.15 -51.02
CA ASP A 413 5.54 106.74 -52.20
C ASP A 413 4.60 106.85 -53.39
N SER A 414 4.57 108.01 -54.04
CA SER A 414 3.59 108.30 -55.09
C SER A 414 3.73 107.40 -56.33
N GLN A 415 4.86 106.71 -56.54
CA GLN A 415 5.06 105.83 -57.70
C GLN A 415 4.46 104.44 -57.53
N ASN A 416 4.32 103.96 -56.29
CA ASN A 416 3.94 102.59 -55.98
C ASN A 416 2.60 102.46 -55.23
N MET A 417 1.83 103.55 -55.13
CA MET A 417 0.57 103.60 -54.39
C MET A 417 -0.65 103.69 -55.33
N SER A 418 -1.76 103.04 -54.94
CA SER A 418 -3.05 103.20 -55.63
C SER A 418 -3.79 104.46 -55.18
N GLU A 419 -4.83 104.85 -55.90
CA GLU A 419 -5.70 105.97 -55.50
C GLU A 419 -6.39 105.74 -54.14
N GLU A 420 -6.79 104.50 -53.84
CA GLU A 420 -7.37 104.13 -52.54
C GLU A 420 -6.32 104.23 -51.42
N ASP A 421 -5.07 103.85 -51.68
CA ASP A 421 -3.98 104.00 -50.72
C ASP A 421 -3.67 105.48 -50.44
N LEU A 422 -3.72 106.32 -51.47
CA LEU A 422 -3.55 107.77 -51.34
C LEU A 422 -4.69 108.39 -50.52
N GLN A 423 -5.95 107.99 -50.79
CA GLN A 423 -7.12 108.42 -50.00
C GLN A 423 -6.97 108.02 -48.54
N ASN A 424 -6.59 106.77 -48.25
CA ASN A 424 -6.35 106.28 -46.89
C ASN A 424 -5.23 107.06 -46.17
N ARG A 425 -4.14 107.41 -46.90
CA ARG A 425 -3.06 108.25 -46.34
C ARG A 425 -3.53 109.67 -46.08
N LEU A 426 -4.35 110.24 -46.95
CA LEU A 426 -4.93 111.55 -46.76
C LEU A 426 -5.92 111.57 -45.57
N ASP A 427 -6.79 110.57 -45.45
CA ASP A 427 -7.68 110.40 -44.30
C ASP A 427 -6.88 110.26 -43.00
N THR A 428 -5.78 109.49 -43.03
CA THR A 428 -4.85 109.38 -41.90
C THR A 428 -4.22 110.74 -41.56
N LEU A 429 -3.78 111.49 -42.56
CA LEU A 429 -3.21 112.82 -42.38
C LEU A 429 -4.23 113.80 -41.80
N LEU A 430 -5.48 113.79 -42.29
CA LEU A 430 -6.55 114.63 -41.79
C LEU A 430 -6.96 114.24 -40.37
N ALA A 431 -7.08 112.95 -40.08
CA ALA A 431 -7.35 112.46 -38.72
C ALA A 431 -6.21 112.83 -37.76
N ALA A 432 -4.95 112.69 -38.19
CA ALA A 432 -3.78 113.11 -37.41
C ALA A 432 -3.75 114.63 -37.19
N SER A 433 -4.12 115.41 -38.22
CA SER A 433 -4.22 116.86 -38.15
C SER A 433 -5.32 117.31 -37.19
N GLN A 434 -6.50 116.70 -37.28
CA GLN A 434 -7.61 116.94 -36.36
C GLN A 434 -7.23 116.55 -34.94
N PHE A 435 -6.62 115.39 -34.75
CA PHE A 435 -6.15 114.94 -33.45
C PHE A 435 -5.11 115.91 -32.86
N ARG A 436 -4.11 116.34 -33.63
CA ARG A 436 -3.11 117.31 -33.15
C ARG A 436 -3.76 118.64 -32.83
N ALA A 437 -4.68 119.13 -33.66
CA ALA A 437 -5.39 120.38 -33.43
C ALA A 437 -6.23 120.32 -32.15
N ARG A 438 -7.02 119.25 -31.95
CA ARG A 438 -7.80 119.02 -30.73
C ARG A 438 -6.89 118.92 -29.50
N ARG A 439 -5.80 118.16 -29.59
CA ARG A 439 -4.82 118.00 -28.50
C ARG A 439 -4.09 119.29 -28.16
N ALA A 440 -3.77 120.11 -29.17
CA ALA A 440 -3.12 121.40 -28.98
C ALA A 440 -4.07 122.45 -28.38
N GLY A 441 -5.38 122.23 -28.44
CA GLY A 441 -6.39 123.07 -27.79
C GLY A 441 -7.32 123.80 -28.75
N VAL A 442 -7.42 123.41 -30.02
CA VAL A 442 -8.43 123.94 -30.94
C VAL A 442 -9.79 123.35 -30.59
N LEU A 443 -10.70 124.19 -30.11
CA LEU A 443 -12.06 123.79 -29.73
C LEU A 443 -13.09 124.06 -30.84
N GLY A 444 -12.78 124.99 -31.74
CA GLY A 444 -13.61 125.32 -32.90
C GLY A 444 -13.61 124.25 -33.99
N ASP A 445 -14.12 124.63 -35.15
CA ASP A 445 -14.18 123.75 -36.31
C ASP A 445 -12.81 123.59 -36.99
N ILE A 446 -12.59 122.46 -37.66
CA ILE A 446 -11.33 122.16 -38.37
C ILE A 446 -11.69 121.84 -39.81
N GLN A 447 -11.23 122.69 -40.72
CA GLN A 447 -11.66 122.67 -42.12
C GLN A 447 -10.42 122.63 -43.03
N VAL A 448 -10.56 122.00 -44.20
CA VAL A 448 -9.53 122.02 -45.24
C VAL A 448 -9.87 123.17 -46.20
N GLU A 449 -8.96 124.13 -46.34
CA GLU A 449 -9.15 125.39 -47.08
C GLU A 449 -10.49 126.09 -46.81
N ASP A 450 -11.44 125.98 -47.73
CA ASP A 450 -12.77 126.60 -47.70
C ASP A 450 -13.86 125.71 -47.10
N GLY A 451 -13.48 124.55 -46.54
CA GLY A 451 -14.39 123.58 -45.94
C GLY A 451 -15.21 122.78 -46.96
N ARG A 452 -14.85 122.85 -48.25
CA ARG A 452 -15.55 122.13 -49.32
C ARG A 452 -14.81 120.84 -49.70
N LEU A 453 -15.59 119.78 -49.92
CA LEU A 453 -15.09 118.50 -50.43
C LEU A 453 -14.37 118.63 -51.78
N THR A 454 -14.75 119.60 -52.61
CA THR A 454 -14.14 119.84 -53.92
C THR A 454 -12.65 120.19 -53.83
N SER A 455 -12.23 120.90 -52.79
CA SER A 455 -10.84 121.35 -52.59
C SER A 455 -9.92 120.18 -52.23
N LEU A 456 -10.45 119.19 -51.50
CA LEU A 456 -9.77 117.93 -51.21
C LEU A 456 -9.62 117.05 -52.45
N ILE A 457 -10.69 116.89 -53.24
CA ILE A 457 -10.69 116.07 -54.46
C ILE A 457 -9.68 116.63 -55.47
N GLY A 458 -9.66 117.95 -55.69
CA GLY A 458 -8.73 118.58 -56.64
C GLY A 458 -7.26 118.45 -56.23
N PHE A 459 -6.95 118.28 -54.95
CA PHE A 459 -5.58 118.02 -54.50
C PHE A 459 -5.12 116.60 -54.82
N MET A 460 -5.99 115.61 -54.58
CA MET A 460 -5.72 114.22 -54.92
C MET A 460 -5.49 114.03 -56.42
N GLU A 461 -6.32 114.67 -57.26
CA GLU A 461 -6.17 114.61 -58.72
C GLU A 461 -4.81 115.17 -59.18
N LYS A 462 -4.35 116.28 -58.59
CA LYS A 462 -3.03 116.87 -58.90
C LYS A 462 -1.87 115.94 -58.55
N ILE A 463 -1.96 115.22 -57.43
CA ILE A 463 -0.94 114.26 -57.02
C ILE A 463 -0.91 113.06 -57.98
N ASN A 464 -2.07 112.54 -58.37
CA ASN A 464 -2.16 111.39 -59.28
C ASN A 464 -1.72 111.70 -60.73
N GLN A 465 -1.83 112.96 -61.18
CA GLN A 465 -1.48 113.37 -62.56
C GLN A 465 -0.03 113.86 -62.71
N SER A 466 0.71 114.02 -61.62
CA SER A 466 2.09 114.49 -61.66
C SER A 466 3.08 113.34 -61.90
N ASP A 467 4.04 113.55 -62.80
CA ASP A 467 5.17 112.62 -63.00
C ASP A 467 6.24 112.73 -61.89
N ASP A 468 6.07 113.65 -60.93
CA ASP A 468 7.00 113.84 -59.82
C ASP A 468 6.76 112.83 -58.69
N THR A 469 7.86 112.24 -58.21
CA THR A 469 7.87 111.45 -56.97
C THR A 469 7.65 112.36 -55.77
N ILE A 470 6.49 112.27 -55.12
CA ILE A 470 6.20 112.98 -53.88
C ILE A 470 6.54 112.04 -52.74
N ASP A 471 7.38 112.50 -51.82
CA ASP A 471 7.84 111.70 -50.68
C ASP A 471 7.01 111.98 -49.41
N GLU A 472 6.35 113.15 -49.34
CA GLU A 472 5.66 113.60 -48.15
C GLU A 472 4.46 114.51 -48.47
N ILE A 473 3.33 114.32 -47.78
CA ILE A 473 2.20 115.25 -47.76
C ILE A 473 2.09 115.85 -46.35
N LYS A 474 2.01 117.17 -46.27
CA LYS A 474 1.85 117.93 -45.04
C LYS A 474 0.55 118.70 -45.01
N THR A 475 0.02 118.89 -43.81
CA THR A 475 -0.97 119.93 -43.51
C THR A 475 -0.28 121.09 -42.82
N ILE A 476 -0.48 122.30 -43.33
CA ILE A 476 -0.02 123.54 -42.69
C ILE A 476 -1.21 124.41 -42.33
N ALA A 477 -1.08 125.23 -41.29
CA ALA A 477 -2.09 126.23 -40.97
C ALA A 477 -2.08 127.36 -42.01
N VAL A 478 -3.22 127.65 -42.62
CA VAL A 478 -3.36 128.76 -43.60
C VAL A 478 -3.16 130.12 -42.92
N GLU A 479 -3.63 130.26 -41.69
CA GLU A 479 -3.61 131.50 -40.92
C GLU A 479 -3.39 131.19 -39.43
N LYS A 480 -3.08 132.24 -38.65
CA LYS A 480 -2.95 132.11 -37.19
C LYS A 480 -4.26 131.57 -36.61
N THR A 481 -4.18 130.45 -35.91
CA THR A 481 -5.34 129.78 -35.33
C THR A 481 -5.33 129.89 -33.81
N TYR A 482 -6.46 130.30 -33.25
CA TYR A 482 -6.68 130.38 -31.81
C TYR A 482 -7.52 129.20 -31.33
N THR A 483 -7.66 129.04 -30.00
CA THR A 483 -8.54 128.05 -29.36
C THR A 483 -9.95 128.07 -29.95
N SER A 484 -10.45 129.25 -30.37
CA SER A 484 -11.77 129.45 -30.98
C SER A 484 -11.94 128.79 -32.35
N GLY A 485 -10.84 128.51 -33.05
CA GLY A 485 -10.88 128.13 -34.47
C GLY A 485 -11.55 129.20 -35.36
N PRO A 486 -11.96 128.83 -36.58
CA PRO A 486 -11.68 127.54 -37.21
C PRO A 486 -10.18 127.37 -37.54
N LEU A 487 -9.68 126.14 -37.50
CA LEU A 487 -8.37 125.82 -38.06
C LEU A 487 -8.54 125.52 -39.55
N LYS A 488 -8.01 126.39 -40.43
CA LYS A 488 -7.95 126.14 -41.87
C LYS A 488 -6.63 125.44 -42.20
N LEU A 489 -6.75 124.22 -42.69
CA LEU A 489 -5.64 123.38 -43.11
C LEU A 489 -5.40 123.55 -44.62
N ARG A 490 -4.16 123.81 -45.00
CA ARG A 490 -3.67 123.71 -46.38
C ARG A 490 -2.90 122.42 -46.54
N LEU A 491 -3.22 121.66 -47.57
CA LEU A 491 -2.46 120.46 -47.94
C LEU A 491 -1.30 120.86 -48.84
N VAL A 492 -0.13 120.29 -48.59
CA VAL A 492 1.10 120.61 -49.29
C VAL A 492 1.85 119.32 -49.61
N ALA A 493 2.19 119.09 -50.87
CA ALA A 493 2.99 117.96 -51.32
C ALA A 493 4.45 118.39 -51.46
N ILE A 494 5.37 117.58 -50.92
CA ILE A 494 6.80 117.90 -50.81
C ILE A 494 7.64 116.76 -51.41
N LYS A 495 8.71 117.16 -52.09
CA LYS A 495 9.78 116.29 -52.61
C LYS A 495 11.13 116.92 -52.29
N ASP A 496 12.07 116.15 -51.77
CA ASP A 496 13.42 116.63 -51.44
C ASP A 496 13.46 117.93 -50.59
N GLY A 497 12.40 118.20 -49.82
CA GLY A 497 12.25 119.40 -48.99
C GLY A 497 11.65 120.63 -49.68
N GLU A 498 11.33 120.57 -50.97
CA GLU A 498 10.66 121.66 -51.71
C GLU A 498 9.16 121.38 -51.94
N ILE A 499 8.34 122.42 -51.90
CA ILE A 499 6.89 122.33 -52.12
C ILE A 499 6.61 122.22 -53.62
N ILE A 500 6.02 121.10 -54.05
CA ILE A 500 5.59 120.90 -55.44
C ILE A 500 4.15 121.36 -55.64
N PHE A 501 3.24 120.94 -54.75
CA PHE A 501 1.82 121.25 -54.83
C PHE A 501 1.26 121.79 -53.53
N SER A 502 0.27 122.66 -53.62
CA SER A 502 -0.59 123.01 -52.49
C SER A 502 -2.05 123.13 -52.93
N THR A 503 -2.97 122.93 -51.99
CA THR A 503 -4.40 123.18 -52.17
C THR A 503 -4.72 124.65 -52.37
#